data_AF-A0A534VGP5-F1
#
_entry.id   AF-A0A534VGP5-F1
#
_cell.length_a   1.000
_cell.length_b   1.000
_cell.length_c   1.000
_cell.angle_alpha   90.00
_cell.angle_beta   90.00
_cell.angle_gamma   90.00
#
_symmetry.space_group_name_H-M   'P 1'
#
loop_
_entity.id
_entity.type
_entity.pdbx_description
1 polymer ?
#
loop_
_entity_poly.entity_id
_entity_poly.type
_entity_poly.pdbx_seq_one_letter_code
_entity_poly.pdbx_strand_id
1 'polypeptide(L)'
;MRSSLSKRLHKTLGFRLTAWYSAIFILSSLTFSIVSYLFVFSSVRDNRGVIEAQLSKYASLAEADGISAIENLVRQQQHPSRRSSFFVRIVDPSSKTLFLSNSRLWEKFDLANLQSESLEGRWHYYTSRRDGDLLEVASVSLKDKNLLQVGKSIQDREEVLERFRETLLATIIPMVIIGLTGGTFLAFRALRPIRSLSAVARSIVATGRFDARVPDNQTGDELNDLVVLFNQMLAKIEALIGGMKDALDNVAHDLHTPVTRLRGMAEEALRSGAGDEAIREALADCLEEAERVVAMLNTLMDISEAETGTMKLALENVNLRALIDEVVELYGYVADDKNVALSTKVPGDICLRADRTRLRQVLANLVDNAIKYTPAGGCVDIEVSDKGQQAVVLVKDNGVGIPIDEMPRIWERLYRGDKSRSQRGLGLGLSLVKAVAQAHRGEVEVSSNPGGGSLFSLYLPLTPAV
;
A
#
# COMPACT_ATOMS: atom_id res chain seq x y z
N MET A 1 -0.53 18.90 -31.04
CA MET A 1 -0.31 17.66 -30.24
C MET A 1 0.64 17.80 -29.04
N ARG A 2 1.68 18.65 -29.04
CA ARG A 2 2.60 18.80 -27.88
C ARG A 2 1.98 19.45 -26.62
N SER A 3 0.92 20.24 -26.73
CA SER A 3 0.34 20.97 -25.58
C SER A 3 -0.59 20.13 -24.68
N SER A 4 -1.19 19.04 -25.20
CA SER A 4 -2.09 18.18 -24.40
C SER A 4 -1.33 17.16 -23.54
N LEU A 5 -0.17 16.69 -24.01
CA LEU A 5 0.74 15.81 -23.26
C LEU A 5 1.37 16.54 -22.07
N SER A 6 1.86 17.77 -22.28
CA SER A 6 2.39 18.63 -21.21
C SER A 6 1.38 18.83 -20.08
N LYS A 7 0.11 19.17 -20.40
CA LYS A 7 -0.95 19.36 -19.39
C LYS A 7 -1.30 18.08 -18.60
N ARG A 8 -1.14 16.88 -19.18
CA ARG A 8 -1.36 15.61 -18.47
C ARG A 8 -0.20 15.24 -17.55
N LEU A 9 1.04 15.53 -17.96
CA LEU A 9 2.25 15.26 -17.17
C LEU A 9 2.27 16.06 -15.86
N HIS A 10 1.87 17.34 -15.88
CA HIS A 10 1.84 18.22 -14.71
C HIS A 10 0.84 17.79 -13.62
N LYS A 11 -0.15 16.95 -13.95
CA LYS A 11 -1.13 16.42 -12.99
C LYS A 11 -0.67 15.14 -12.28
N THR A 12 0.43 14.52 -12.71
CA THR A 12 0.89 13.29 -12.07
C THR A 12 1.62 13.61 -10.78
N LEU A 13 1.34 12.84 -9.71
CA LEU A 13 2.00 12.99 -8.40
C LEU A 13 3.53 13.01 -8.54
N GLY A 14 4.08 12.15 -9.42
CA GLY A 14 5.51 12.09 -9.67
C GLY A 14 6.11 13.34 -10.25
N PHE A 15 5.44 13.98 -11.23
CA PHE A 15 5.96 15.23 -11.77
C PHE A 15 5.97 16.33 -10.72
N ARG A 16 4.92 16.44 -9.89
CA ARG A 16 4.86 17.42 -8.80
C ARG A 16 5.95 17.17 -7.76
N LEU A 17 6.13 15.91 -7.36
CA LEU A 17 7.14 15.53 -6.37
C LEU A 17 8.54 15.85 -6.87
N THR A 18 8.86 15.45 -8.11
CA THR A 18 10.16 15.75 -8.72
C THR A 18 10.38 17.25 -8.89
N ALA A 19 9.35 18.01 -9.30
CA ALA A 19 9.46 19.46 -9.42
C ALA A 19 9.75 20.13 -8.07
N TRP A 20 9.08 19.71 -7.00
CA TRP A 20 9.35 20.21 -5.64
C TRP A 20 10.76 19.87 -5.16
N TYR A 21 11.19 18.61 -5.30
CA TYR A 21 12.55 18.22 -4.93
C TYR A 21 13.61 18.95 -5.75
N SER A 22 13.38 19.11 -7.04
CA SER A 22 14.28 19.88 -7.92
C SER A 22 14.36 21.34 -7.51
N ALA A 23 13.22 21.97 -7.19
CA ALA A 23 13.17 23.35 -6.74
C ALA A 23 13.90 23.54 -5.40
N ILE A 24 13.67 22.65 -4.44
CA ILE A 24 14.36 22.66 -3.13
C ILE A 24 15.86 22.46 -3.33
N PHE A 25 16.26 21.51 -4.18
CA PHE A 25 17.67 21.22 -4.47
C PHE A 25 18.38 22.41 -5.12
N ILE A 26 17.76 23.02 -6.14
CA ILE A 26 18.28 24.21 -6.81
C ILE A 26 18.38 25.38 -5.83
N LEU A 27 17.34 25.61 -5.02
CA LEU A 27 17.33 26.69 -4.03
C LEU A 27 18.40 26.49 -2.95
N SER A 28 18.57 25.25 -2.47
CA SER A 28 19.58 24.91 -1.48
C SER A 28 20.98 25.07 -2.06
N SER A 29 21.21 24.63 -3.29
CA SER A 29 22.48 24.79 -4.01
C SER A 29 22.81 26.27 -4.26
N LEU A 30 21.82 27.07 -4.67
CA LEU A 30 21.98 28.51 -4.87
C LEU A 30 22.26 29.24 -3.55
N THR A 31 21.55 28.87 -2.48
CA THR A 31 21.77 29.45 -1.15
C THR A 31 23.17 29.12 -0.65
N PHE A 32 23.60 27.86 -0.78
CA PHE A 32 24.96 27.43 -0.43
C PHE A 32 26.03 28.17 -1.25
N SER A 33 25.78 28.37 -2.55
CA SER A 33 26.64 29.15 -3.44
C SER A 33 26.77 30.61 -2.98
N ILE A 34 25.65 31.28 -2.69
CA ILE A 34 25.62 32.67 -2.24
C ILE A 34 26.36 32.80 -0.91
N VAL A 35 26.10 31.92 0.06
CA VAL A 35 26.77 31.93 1.37
C VAL A 35 28.27 31.71 1.20
N SER A 36 28.67 30.75 0.36
CA SER A 36 30.08 30.46 0.09
C SER A 36 30.79 31.65 -0.58
N TYR A 37 30.12 32.32 -1.53
CA TYR A 37 30.63 33.53 -2.17
C TYR A 37 30.78 34.67 -1.16
N LEU A 38 29.76 34.92 -0.33
CA LEU A 38 29.80 35.95 0.72
C LEU A 38 30.90 35.68 1.75
N PHE A 39 31.12 34.40 2.10
CA PHE A 39 32.18 33.99 3.01
C PHE A 39 33.57 34.30 2.44
N VAL A 40 33.85 33.90 1.18
CA VAL A 40 35.12 34.22 0.51
C VAL A 40 35.29 35.73 0.35
N PHE A 41 34.23 36.44 -0.07
CA PHE A 41 34.24 37.89 -0.18
C PHE A 41 34.56 38.58 1.15
N SER A 42 33.97 38.12 2.26
CA SER A 42 34.25 38.64 3.59
C SER A 42 35.65 38.31 4.07
N SER A 43 36.14 37.09 3.81
CA SER A 43 37.50 36.65 4.17
C SER A 43 38.57 37.49 3.48
N VAL A 44 38.38 37.83 2.20
CA VAL A 44 39.29 38.72 1.47
C VAL A 44 39.25 40.17 1.99
N ARG A 45 38.15 40.60 2.65
CA ARG A 45 37.98 41.96 3.18
C ARG A 45 38.74 42.21 4.49
N ASP A 46 39.08 41.18 5.25
CA ASP A 46 39.70 41.33 6.58
C ASP A 46 41.22 41.61 6.55
N ASN A 47 41.66 42.52 5.66
CA ASN A 47 43.06 42.96 5.62
C ASN A 47 43.41 43.92 6.76
N ARG A 48 42.43 44.74 7.22
CA ARG A 48 42.68 45.76 8.24
C ARG A 48 43.07 45.16 9.59
N GLY A 49 42.40 44.09 10.04
CA GLY A 49 42.75 43.42 11.31
C GLY A 49 44.17 42.86 11.31
N VAL A 50 44.60 42.29 10.17
CA VAL A 50 45.96 41.78 10.00
C VAL A 50 46.99 42.91 9.98
N ILE A 51 46.70 44.03 9.31
CA ILE A 51 47.57 45.22 9.30
C ILE A 51 47.69 45.83 10.70
N GLU A 52 46.60 45.96 11.46
CA GLU A 52 46.62 46.51 12.82
C GLU A 52 47.41 45.63 13.80
N ALA A 53 47.23 44.31 13.74
CA ALA A 53 47.99 43.38 14.56
C ALA A 53 49.50 43.49 14.29
N GLN A 54 49.88 43.63 13.01
CA GLN A 54 51.27 43.78 12.62
C GLN A 54 51.82 45.17 12.96
N LEU A 55 51.02 46.22 12.83
CA LEU A 55 51.37 47.59 13.25
C LEU A 55 51.62 47.65 14.75
N SER A 56 50.74 47.05 15.57
CA SER A 56 50.91 46.98 17.02
C SER A 56 52.18 46.22 17.39
N LYS A 57 52.47 45.10 16.71
CA LYS A 57 53.68 44.31 16.93
C LYS A 57 54.95 45.12 16.68
N TYR A 58 55.02 45.83 15.55
CA TYR A 58 56.19 46.66 15.23
C TYR A 58 56.29 47.90 16.13
N ALA A 59 55.17 48.52 16.50
CA ALA A 59 55.14 49.65 17.42
C ALA A 59 55.69 49.26 18.81
N SER A 60 55.22 48.13 19.37
CA SER A 60 55.74 47.61 20.65
C SER A 60 57.23 47.28 20.58
N LEU A 61 57.72 46.78 19.45
CA LEU A 61 59.15 46.49 19.26
C LEU A 61 60.00 47.76 19.20
N ALA A 62 59.54 48.80 18.48
CA ALA A 62 60.22 50.09 18.46
C ALA A 62 60.25 50.76 19.85
N GLU A 63 59.21 50.57 20.66
CA GLU A 63 59.20 51.10 22.03
C GLU A 63 60.19 50.40 22.97
N ALA A 64 60.46 49.11 22.74
CA ALA A 64 61.34 48.31 23.59
C ALA A 64 62.83 48.43 23.19
N ASP A 65 63.13 48.26 21.89
CA ASP A 65 64.49 48.09 21.38
C ASP A 65 64.89 49.16 20.35
N GLY A 66 64.04 50.18 20.16
CA GLY A 66 64.27 51.27 19.21
C GLY A 66 64.00 50.91 17.75
N ILE A 67 64.14 51.89 16.86
CA ILE A 67 63.82 51.76 15.42
C ILE A 67 64.70 50.71 14.72
N SER A 68 65.97 50.57 15.13
CA SER A 68 66.91 49.58 14.59
C SER A 68 66.44 48.13 14.78
N ALA A 69 65.62 47.84 15.80
CA ALA A 69 65.05 46.51 16.00
C ALA A 69 64.00 46.15 14.95
N ILE A 70 63.20 47.12 14.49
CA ILE A 70 62.30 46.93 13.35
C ILE A 70 63.12 46.65 12.09
N GLU A 71 64.19 47.42 11.85
CA GLU A 71 65.04 47.23 10.68
C GLU A 71 65.66 45.82 10.64
N ASN A 72 66.18 45.36 11.79
CA ASN A 72 66.75 44.03 11.93
C ASN A 72 65.71 42.93 11.73
N LEU A 73 64.51 43.05 12.33
CA LEU A 73 63.44 42.07 12.20
C LEU A 73 62.92 41.98 10.76
N VAL A 74 62.74 43.13 10.09
CA VAL A 74 62.30 43.19 8.70
C VAL A 74 63.37 42.61 7.78
N ARG A 75 64.66 42.91 8.01
CA ARG A 75 65.78 42.32 7.23
C ARG A 75 65.92 40.82 7.45
N GLN A 76 65.71 40.32 8.68
CA GLN A 76 65.76 38.89 8.97
C GLN A 76 64.57 38.13 8.36
N GLN A 77 63.41 38.77 8.23
CA GLN A 77 62.23 38.19 7.59
C GLN A 77 62.26 38.25 6.05
N GLN A 78 63.23 38.92 5.43
CA GLN A 78 63.40 39.02 3.97
C GLN A 78 63.98 37.77 3.30
N HIS A 79 63.75 36.57 3.85
CA HIS A 79 64.16 35.32 3.19
C HIS A 79 63.48 35.16 1.82
N PRO A 80 64.22 34.80 0.75
CA PRO A 80 63.71 34.76 -0.63
C PRO A 80 62.54 33.78 -0.86
N SER A 81 62.31 32.85 0.08
CA SER A 81 61.25 31.84 0.01
C SER A 81 59.93 32.29 0.63
N ARG A 82 59.89 33.39 1.40
CA ARG A 82 58.67 33.94 1.99
C ARG A 82 58.51 35.38 1.54
N ARG A 83 57.63 35.61 0.56
CA ARG A 83 57.14 36.96 0.20
C ARG A 83 56.61 37.62 1.48
N SER A 84 57.38 38.52 2.11
CA SER A 84 56.83 39.36 3.16
C SER A 84 55.84 40.32 2.49
N SER A 85 54.55 40.07 2.71
CA SER A 85 53.44 40.76 2.05
C SER A 85 53.13 42.14 2.64
N PHE A 86 53.94 42.60 3.61
CA PHE A 86 53.72 43.84 4.34
C PHE A 86 54.69 44.95 3.92
N PHE A 87 54.12 46.07 3.53
CA PHE A 87 54.77 47.36 3.40
C PHE A 87 55.07 47.87 4.81
N VAL A 88 56.32 48.22 5.10
CA VAL A 88 56.71 48.84 6.38
C VAL A 88 57.57 50.05 6.05
N ARG A 89 57.16 51.22 6.53
CA ARG A 89 57.85 52.48 6.28
C ARG A 89 57.93 53.29 7.57
N ILE A 90 59.09 53.89 7.83
CA ILE A 90 59.31 54.78 8.96
C ILE A 90 59.65 56.16 8.42
N VAL A 91 58.99 57.18 8.96
CA VAL A 91 59.07 58.55 8.48
C VAL A 91 59.38 59.50 9.64
N ASP A 92 60.29 60.44 9.40
CA ASP A 92 60.66 61.51 10.33
C ASP A 92 59.55 62.60 10.40
N PRO A 93 59.48 63.49 11.41
CA PRO A 93 58.50 64.58 11.46
C PRO A 93 58.54 65.53 10.26
N SER A 94 59.65 65.55 9.52
CA SER A 94 59.80 66.27 8.24
C SER A 94 59.19 65.54 7.03
N SER A 95 58.45 64.45 7.24
CA SER A 95 57.91 63.56 6.21
C SER A 95 58.97 62.85 5.35
N LYS A 96 60.23 62.84 5.78
CA LYS A 96 61.34 62.14 5.11
C LYS A 96 61.35 60.66 5.48
N THR A 97 61.38 59.78 4.49
CA THR A 97 61.50 58.32 4.70
C THR A 97 62.85 57.99 5.34
N LEU A 98 62.84 57.42 6.54
CA LEU A 98 64.02 56.91 7.24
C LEU A 98 64.29 55.45 6.85
N PHE A 99 63.23 54.65 6.75
CA PHE A 99 63.31 53.23 6.40
C PHE A 99 62.14 52.81 5.52
N LEU A 100 62.41 51.91 4.56
CA LEU A 100 61.41 51.28 3.69
C LEU A 100 61.72 49.79 3.52
N SER A 101 60.77 48.92 3.86
CA SER A 101 60.90 47.49 3.62
C SER A 101 60.85 47.19 2.13
N ASN A 102 61.82 46.42 1.61
CA ASN A 102 61.83 45.87 0.24
C ASN A 102 61.37 46.85 -0.86
N SER A 103 62.13 47.93 -1.08
CA SER A 103 61.81 49.01 -2.03
C SER A 103 61.32 48.53 -3.41
N ARG A 104 61.91 47.45 -3.95
CA ARG A 104 61.57 46.91 -5.28
C ARG A 104 60.12 46.42 -5.39
N LEU A 105 59.51 45.91 -4.31
CA LEU A 105 58.12 45.44 -4.32
C LEU A 105 57.11 46.58 -4.34
N TRP A 106 57.51 47.77 -3.89
CA TRP A 106 56.64 48.92 -3.70
C TRP A 106 56.88 50.04 -4.72
N GLU A 107 57.87 49.89 -5.61
CA GLU A 107 58.14 50.80 -6.75
C GLU A 107 56.93 50.99 -7.68
N LYS A 108 55.99 50.03 -7.71
CA LYS A 108 54.75 50.13 -8.48
C LYS A 108 53.74 51.13 -7.90
N PHE A 109 53.86 51.47 -6.62
CA PHE A 109 53.04 52.47 -5.94
C PHE A 109 53.73 53.83 -5.97
N ASP A 110 52.95 54.91 -6.04
CA ASP A 110 53.50 56.27 -6.06
C ASP A 110 53.94 56.72 -4.67
N LEU A 111 55.09 56.21 -4.23
CA LEU A 111 55.65 56.54 -2.92
C LEU A 111 56.29 57.94 -2.86
N ALA A 112 56.39 58.65 -3.99
CA ALA A 112 57.02 59.98 -4.05
C ALA A 112 56.06 61.10 -3.61
N ASN A 113 54.75 60.94 -3.87
CA ASN A 113 53.72 61.88 -3.38
C ASN A 113 53.50 61.83 -1.85
N LEU A 114 54.08 60.84 -1.17
CA LEU A 114 54.02 60.64 0.29
C LEU A 114 54.62 61.79 1.13
N GLN A 115 55.35 62.73 0.53
CA GLN A 115 55.97 63.85 1.25
C GLN A 115 55.06 65.08 1.37
N SER A 116 53.94 65.12 0.62
CA SER A 116 53.12 66.35 0.47
C SER A 116 51.69 66.27 1.00
N GLU A 117 51.17 65.07 1.28
CA GLU A 117 49.84 64.92 1.88
C GLU A 117 49.94 64.92 3.40
N SER A 118 49.13 65.77 4.04
CA SER A 118 48.94 65.81 5.50
C SER A 118 48.65 64.42 6.03
N LEU A 119 49.50 63.90 6.93
CA LEU A 119 49.37 62.60 7.59
C LEU A 119 48.27 62.59 8.67
N GLU A 120 47.22 63.39 8.49
CA GLU A 120 46.07 63.47 9.39
C GLU A 120 45.11 62.30 9.14
N GLY A 121 45.49 61.11 9.63
CA GLY A 121 44.64 59.93 9.57
C GLY A 121 45.37 58.65 10.00
N ARG A 122 44.64 57.73 10.66
CA ARG A 122 45.20 56.42 11.03
C ARG A 122 45.36 55.48 9.83
N TRP A 123 44.63 55.72 8.74
CA TRP A 123 44.57 54.87 7.55
C TRP A 123 44.73 55.68 6.27
N HIS A 124 45.55 55.18 5.35
CA HIS A 124 45.84 55.78 4.05
C HIS A 124 45.73 54.73 2.94
N TYR A 125 45.37 55.16 1.74
CA TYR A 125 45.15 54.31 0.57
C TYR A 125 45.99 54.80 -0.60
N TYR A 126 46.72 53.89 -1.25
CA TYR A 126 47.56 54.23 -2.39
C TYR A 126 47.25 53.33 -3.58
N THR A 127 47.06 53.93 -4.75
CA THR A 127 46.81 53.19 -5.99
C THR A 127 48.10 52.99 -6.79
N SER A 128 48.28 51.80 -7.36
CA SER A 128 49.39 51.48 -8.26
C SER A 128 49.25 52.25 -9.59
N ARG A 129 50.38 52.68 -10.17
CA ARG A 129 50.40 53.45 -11.43
C ARG A 129 50.04 52.63 -12.68
N ARG A 130 50.15 51.30 -12.64
CA ARG A 130 49.93 50.43 -13.81
C ARG A 130 48.69 49.55 -13.72
N ASP A 131 48.47 48.93 -12.56
CA ASP A 131 47.55 47.78 -12.46
C ASP A 131 46.29 48.07 -11.61
N GLY A 132 46.15 49.29 -11.09
CA GLY A 132 45.00 49.67 -10.26
C GLY A 132 44.97 49.05 -8.86
N ASP A 133 45.99 48.26 -8.48
CA ASP A 133 46.15 47.71 -7.13
C ASP A 133 46.03 48.79 -6.05
N LEU A 134 45.36 48.46 -4.95
CA LEU A 134 45.24 49.32 -3.78
C LEU A 134 46.16 48.83 -2.66
N LEU A 135 46.98 49.72 -2.12
CA LEU A 135 47.78 49.50 -0.93
C LEU A 135 47.09 50.19 0.25
N GLU A 136 46.57 49.39 1.18
CA GLU A 136 46.04 49.90 2.45
C GLU A 136 47.18 50.04 3.45
N VAL A 137 47.33 51.20 4.09
CA VAL A 137 48.41 51.49 5.03
C VAL A 137 47.83 52.09 6.31
N ALA A 138 48.13 51.47 7.44
CA ALA A 138 47.87 52.04 8.76
C ALA A 138 49.12 52.73 9.31
N SER A 139 48.94 53.83 10.04
CA SER A 139 50.04 54.61 10.61
C SER A 139 49.87 54.81 12.13
N VAL A 140 50.98 54.81 12.86
CA VAL A 140 51.04 55.12 14.31
C VAL A 140 52.27 55.96 14.63
N SER A 141 52.13 56.94 15.51
CA SER A 141 53.24 57.77 15.96
C SER A 141 54.02 57.05 17.07
N LEU A 142 55.34 57.02 16.93
CA LEU A 142 56.28 56.50 17.92
C LEU A 142 56.69 57.61 18.91
N LYS A 143 57.28 57.24 20.05
CA LYS A 143 57.71 58.18 21.11
C LYS A 143 58.67 59.28 20.61
N ASP A 144 59.46 58.99 19.58
CA ASP A 144 60.42 59.93 18.97
C ASP A 144 59.81 60.89 17.94
N LYS A 145 58.47 61.00 17.89
CA LYS A 145 57.69 61.72 16.86
C LYS A 145 57.80 61.15 15.44
N ASN A 146 58.55 60.06 15.26
CA ASN A 146 58.59 59.31 14.01
C ASN A 146 57.26 58.59 13.76
N LEU A 147 56.85 58.49 12.50
CA LEU A 147 55.63 57.77 12.10
C LEU A 147 55.99 56.39 11.54
N LEU A 148 55.44 55.35 12.15
CA LEU A 148 55.52 53.98 11.65
C LEU A 148 54.27 53.68 10.80
N GLN A 149 54.50 53.25 9.57
CA GLN A 149 53.45 52.88 8.63
C GLN A 149 53.59 51.40 8.28
N VAL A 150 52.48 50.67 8.35
CA VAL A 150 52.39 49.27 7.94
C VAL A 150 51.23 49.11 6.98
N GLY A 151 51.46 48.48 5.84
CA GLY A 151 50.42 48.26 4.85
C GLY A 151 50.51 46.92 4.17
N LYS A 152 49.48 46.58 3.41
CA LYS A 152 49.40 45.34 2.63
C LYS A 152 48.75 45.64 1.29
N SER A 153 49.35 45.16 0.21
CA SER A 153 48.75 45.28 -1.12
C SER A 153 47.53 44.38 -1.20
N ILE A 154 46.41 44.93 -1.67
CA ILE A 154 45.28 44.14 -2.16
C ILE A 154 45.67 43.67 -3.56
N GLN A 155 46.43 42.58 -3.64
CA GLN A 155 46.73 41.91 -4.90
C GLN A 155 45.57 40.99 -5.29
N ASP A 156 45.15 41.07 -6.55
CA ASP A 156 44.38 40.05 -7.27
C ASP A 156 43.07 39.60 -6.60
N ARG A 157 42.40 40.49 -5.85
CA ARG A 157 41.06 40.22 -5.31
C ARG A 157 40.10 39.78 -6.41
N GLU A 158 40.15 40.45 -7.56
CA GLU A 158 39.31 40.12 -8.70
C GLU A 158 39.68 38.75 -9.27
N GLU A 159 40.98 38.42 -9.37
CA GLU A 159 41.42 37.11 -9.85
C GLU A 159 41.03 35.97 -8.90
N VAL A 160 41.11 36.17 -7.58
CA VAL A 160 40.67 35.19 -6.58
C VAL A 160 39.16 34.97 -6.67
N LEU A 161 38.37 36.04 -6.82
CA LEU A 161 36.93 35.95 -6.97
C LEU A 161 36.51 35.34 -8.31
N GLU A 162 37.23 35.65 -9.39
CA GLU A 162 36.99 35.07 -10.72
C GLU A 162 37.29 33.58 -10.75
N ARG A 163 38.46 33.15 -10.26
CA ARG A 163 38.81 31.73 -10.14
C ARG A 163 37.82 30.98 -9.24
N PHE A 164 37.38 31.61 -8.14
CA PHE A 164 36.36 31.04 -7.27
C PHE A 164 35.02 30.89 -8.00
N ARG A 165 34.57 31.91 -8.74
CA ARG A 165 33.34 31.86 -9.55
C ARG A 165 33.40 30.75 -10.61
N GLU A 166 34.50 30.64 -11.34
CA GLU A 166 34.68 29.59 -12.34
C GLU A 166 34.64 28.19 -11.73
N THR A 167 35.37 27.98 -10.62
CA THR A 167 35.37 26.70 -9.89
C THR A 167 33.99 26.37 -9.34
N LEU A 168 33.26 27.37 -8.82
CA LEU A 168 31.92 27.21 -8.29
C LEU A 168 30.92 26.85 -9.40
N LEU A 169 30.96 27.52 -10.55
CA LEU A 169 30.09 27.18 -11.68
C LEU A 169 30.40 25.80 -12.26
N ALA A 170 31.69 25.47 -12.41
CA ALA A 170 32.14 24.17 -12.91
C ALA A 170 31.71 23.00 -12.01
N THR A 171 31.47 23.23 -10.72
CA THR A 171 31.01 22.20 -9.78
C THR A 171 29.49 22.16 -9.61
N ILE A 172 28.82 23.31 -9.54
CA ILE A 172 27.36 23.39 -9.34
C ILE A 172 26.59 22.91 -10.57
N ILE A 173 27.02 23.27 -11.79
CA ILE A 173 26.28 22.90 -13.01
C ILE A 173 26.15 21.37 -13.14
N PRO A 174 27.25 20.57 -13.06
CA PRO A 174 27.13 19.11 -13.07
C PRO A 174 26.33 18.55 -11.90
N MET A 175 26.48 19.12 -10.70
CA MET A 175 25.73 18.69 -9.50
C MET A 175 24.22 18.85 -9.68
N VAL A 176 23.77 19.97 -10.25
CA VAL A 176 22.35 20.21 -10.58
C VAL A 176 21.86 19.26 -11.65
N ILE A 177 22.64 19.02 -12.71
CA ILE A 177 22.27 18.08 -13.78
C ILE A 177 22.11 16.65 -13.22
N ILE A 178 23.07 16.19 -12.41
CA ILE A 178 23.02 14.85 -11.80
C ILE A 178 21.83 14.75 -10.84
N GLY A 179 21.61 15.76 -9.99
CA GLY A 179 20.48 15.78 -9.06
C GLY A 179 19.13 15.75 -9.78
N LEU A 180 18.97 16.54 -10.85
CA LEU A 180 17.74 16.57 -11.65
C LEU A 180 17.49 15.25 -12.38
N THR A 181 18.53 14.69 -13.00
CA THR A 181 18.43 13.45 -13.79
C THR A 181 18.22 12.24 -12.88
N GLY A 182 18.97 12.14 -11.79
CA GLY A 182 18.82 11.08 -10.79
C GLY A 182 17.48 11.15 -10.06
N GLY A 183 17.06 12.36 -9.64
CA GLY A 183 15.78 12.57 -8.96
C GLY A 183 14.57 12.27 -9.85
N THR A 184 14.59 12.70 -11.12
CA THR A 184 13.54 12.32 -12.09
C THR A 184 13.50 10.81 -12.30
N PHE A 185 14.65 10.17 -12.53
CA PHE A 185 14.73 8.72 -12.75
C PHE A 185 14.18 7.91 -11.56
N LEU A 186 14.62 8.22 -10.33
CA LEU A 186 14.15 7.55 -9.11
C LEU A 186 12.64 7.75 -8.90
N ALA A 187 12.14 8.97 -9.08
CA ALA A 187 10.72 9.26 -8.91
C ALA A 187 9.85 8.50 -9.94
N PHE A 188 10.28 8.43 -11.20
CA PHE A 188 9.57 7.68 -12.23
C PHE A 188 9.57 6.18 -11.96
N ARG A 189 10.68 5.63 -11.44
CA ARG A 189 10.80 4.22 -11.07
C ARG A 189 9.89 3.89 -9.89
N ALA A 190 9.96 4.66 -8.80
CA ALA A 190 9.18 4.41 -7.58
C ALA A 190 7.66 4.54 -7.78
N LEU A 191 7.20 5.41 -8.68
CA LEU A 191 5.77 5.64 -8.91
C LEU A 191 5.16 4.79 -10.04
N ARG A 192 5.97 3.95 -10.71
CA ARG A 192 5.49 3.08 -11.79
C ARG A 192 4.42 2.08 -11.31
N PRO A 193 4.59 1.36 -10.18
CA PRO A 193 3.60 0.37 -9.73
C PRO A 193 2.22 0.99 -9.47
N ILE A 194 2.18 2.15 -8.81
CA ILE A 194 0.93 2.88 -8.51
C ILE A 194 0.17 3.26 -9.79
N ARG A 195 0.89 3.67 -10.85
CA ARG A 195 0.28 3.98 -12.14
C ARG A 195 -0.32 2.74 -12.80
N SER A 196 0.37 1.61 -12.72
CA SER A 196 -0.12 0.32 -13.22
C SER A 196 -1.39 -0.13 -12.48
N LEU A 197 -1.38 -0.07 -11.14
CA LEU A 197 -2.56 -0.33 -10.28
C LEU A 197 -3.75 0.54 -10.70
N SER A 198 -3.55 1.85 -10.81
CA SER A 198 -4.62 2.77 -11.21
C SER A 198 -5.13 2.52 -12.64
N ALA A 199 -4.26 2.11 -13.56
CA ALA A 199 -4.65 1.78 -14.92
C ALA A 199 -5.54 0.53 -14.97
N VAL A 200 -5.15 -0.53 -14.25
CA VAL A 200 -5.93 -1.78 -14.16
C VAL A 200 -7.26 -1.53 -13.44
N ALA A 201 -7.27 -0.80 -12.33
CA ALA A 201 -8.51 -0.45 -11.64
C ALA A 201 -9.48 0.33 -12.56
N ARG A 202 -8.98 1.30 -13.32
CA ARG A 202 -9.81 2.04 -14.29
C ARG A 202 -10.30 1.18 -15.44
N SER A 203 -9.48 0.25 -15.94
CA SER A 203 -9.93 -0.66 -17.00
C SER A 203 -11.05 -1.55 -16.49
N ILE A 204 -10.94 -2.09 -15.27
CA ILE A 204 -11.99 -2.90 -14.64
C ILE A 204 -13.30 -2.09 -14.52
N VAL A 205 -13.24 -0.85 -14.03
CA VAL A 205 -14.43 0.01 -13.91
C VAL A 205 -15.06 0.33 -15.26
N ALA A 206 -14.25 0.49 -16.31
CA ALA A 206 -14.74 0.84 -17.64
C ALA A 206 -15.30 -0.37 -18.42
N THR A 207 -14.69 -1.55 -18.28
CA THR A 207 -15.04 -2.74 -19.06
C THR A 207 -15.90 -3.74 -18.30
N GLY A 208 -15.94 -3.65 -16.96
CA GLY A 208 -16.55 -4.65 -16.09
C GLY A 208 -15.82 -6.00 -16.08
N ARG A 209 -14.63 -6.10 -16.69
CA ARG A 209 -13.85 -7.34 -16.75
C ARG A 209 -12.78 -7.38 -15.68
N PHE A 210 -12.73 -8.47 -14.92
CA PHE A 210 -11.84 -8.69 -13.78
C PHE A 210 -10.63 -9.59 -14.11
N ASP A 211 -10.41 -9.90 -15.40
CA ASP A 211 -9.31 -10.73 -15.92
C ASP A 211 -7.97 -9.98 -15.96
N ALA A 212 -8.00 -8.65 -16.01
CA ALA A 212 -6.80 -7.82 -16.01
C ALA A 212 -5.99 -8.02 -14.72
N ARG A 213 -4.66 -8.04 -14.86
CA ARG A 213 -3.71 -8.13 -13.73
C ARG A 213 -2.67 -7.03 -13.79
N VAL A 214 -2.23 -6.61 -12.61
CA VAL A 214 -1.11 -5.67 -12.50
C VAL A 214 0.19 -6.46 -12.73
N PRO A 215 1.05 -6.03 -13.66
CA PRO A 215 2.32 -6.71 -13.93
C PRO A 215 3.23 -6.65 -12.70
N ASP A 216 3.82 -7.80 -12.38
CA ASP A 216 4.83 -7.94 -11.33
C ASP A 216 6.07 -7.13 -11.72
N ASN A 217 6.48 -6.24 -10.81
CA ASN A 217 7.74 -5.53 -10.93
C ASN A 217 8.60 -6.09 -9.80
N GLN A 218 9.50 -7.03 -10.12
CA GLN A 218 10.41 -7.78 -9.22
C GLN A 218 11.35 -6.88 -8.38
N THR A 219 10.80 -5.89 -7.71
CA THR A 219 11.50 -4.80 -7.02
C THR A 219 11.71 -5.18 -5.55
N GLY A 220 10.98 -6.19 -5.06
CA GLY A 220 11.12 -6.75 -3.72
C GLY A 220 10.81 -5.77 -2.60
N ASP A 221 10.11 -4.67 -2.90
CA ASP A 221 9.75 -3.59 -1.99
C ASP A 221 8.28 -3.71 -1.53
N GLU A 222 7.87 -2.89 -0.57
CA GLU A 222 6.51 -2.87 0.00
C GLU A 222 5.44 -2.57 -1.07
N LEU A 223 5.83 -1.91 -2.17
CA LEU A 223 4.97 -1.67 -3.33
C LEU A 223 4.68 -2.97 -4.09
N ASN A 224 5.63 -3.91 -4.12
CA ASN A 224 5.42 -5.22 -4.71
C ASN A 224 4.42 -6.06 -3.90
N ASP A 225 4.50 -6.03 -2.58
CA ASP A 225 3.51 -6.70 -1.71
C ASP A 225 2.10 -6.19 -1.97
N LEU A 226 1.94 -4.88 -2.18
CA LEU A 226 0.66 -4.28 -2.57
C LEU A 226 0.17 -4.79 -3.93
N VAL A 227 1.06 -4.97 -4.91
CA VAL A 227 0.71 -5.54 -6.23
C VAL A 227 0.23 -6.99 -6.09
N VAL A 228 0.93 -7.79 -5.28
CA VAL A 228 0.56 -9.18 -4.99
C VAL A 228 -0.81 -9.25 -4.32
N LEU A 229 -1.03 -8.49 -3.25
CA LEU A 229 -2.31 -8.42 -2.54
C LEU A 229 -3.44 -7.97 -3.46
N PHE A 230 -3.21 -6.96 -4.31
CA PHE A 230 -4.21 -6.48 -5.26
C PHE A 230 -4.58 -7.57 -6.28
N ASN A 231 -3.60 -8.29 -6.84
CA ASN A 231 -3.86 -9.39 -7.77
C ASN A 231 -4.58 -10.57 -7.08
N GLN A 232 -4.28 -10.87 -5.81
CA GLN A 232 -4.99 -11.89 -5.02
C GLN A 232 -6.46 -11.50 -4.80
N MET A 233 -6.74 -10.23 -4.47
CA MET A 233 -8.11 -9.74 -4.37
C MET A 233 -8.86 -9.87 -5.69
N LEU A 234 -8.23 -9.52 -6.82
CA LEU A 234 -8.84 -9.69 -8.15
C LEU A 234 -9.14 -11.15 -8.47
N ALA A 235 -8.23 -12.08 -8.16
CA ALA A 235 -8.46 -13.51 -8.35
C ALA A 235 -9.64 -14.01 -7.51
N LYS A 236 -9.77 -13.55 -6.26
CA LYS A 236 -10.92 -13.90 -5.40
C LYS A 236 -12.23 -13.36 -5.95
N ILE A 237 -12.26 -12.12 -6.45
CA ILE A 237 -13.43 -11.52 -7.07
C ILE A 237 -13.83 -12.29 -8.33
N GLU A 238 -12.86 -12.63 -9.19
CA GLU A 238 -13.11 -13.39 -10.41
C GLU A 238 -13.69 -14.78 -10.12
N ALA A 239 -13.13 -15.49 -9.13
CA ALA A 239 -13.65 -16.79 -8.70
C ALA A 239 -15.09 -16.70 -8.16
N LEU A 240 -15.40 -15.66 -7.37
CA LEU A 240 -16.76 -15.43 -6.86
C LEU A 240 -17.76 -15.12 -7.99
N ILE A 241 -17.38 -14.28 -8.95
CA ILE A 241 -18.23 -13.95 -10.11
C ILE A 241 -18.43 -15.18 -11.01
N GLY A 242 -17.38 -15.97 -11.23
CA GLY A 242 -17.44 -17.22 -11.97
C GLY A 242 -18.41 -18.21 -11.32
N GLY A 243 -18.21 -18.51 -10.03
CA GLY A 243 -19.09 -19.41 -9.28
C GLY A 243 -20.55 -18.93 -9.23
N MET A 244 -20.78 -17.62 -9.15
CA MET A 244 -22.15 -17.05 -9.23
C MET A 244 -22.80 -17.29 -10.60
N LYS A 245 -22.05 -17.12 -11.70
CA LYS A 245 -22.56 -17.39 -13.05
C LYS A 245 -22.88 -18.86 -13.26
N ASP A 246 -21.95 -19.74 -12.91
CA ASP A 246 -22.14 -21.19 -13.02
C ASP A 246 -23.36 -21.65 -12.20
N ALA A 247 -23.54 -21.10 -11.00
CA ALA A 247 -24.73 -21.37 -10.19
C ALA A 247 -26.02 -20.88 -10.86
N LEU A 248 -26.04 -19.67 -11.43
CA LEU A 248 -27.20 -19.14 -12.15
C LEU A 248 -27.55 -19.97 -13.39
N ASP A 249 -26.54 -20.40 -14.16
CA ASP A 249 -26.74 -21.24 -15.34
C ASP A 249 -27.30 -22.62 -14.95
N ASN A 250 -26.82 -23.21 -13.84
CA ASN A 250 -27.37 -24.45 -13.29
C ASN A 250 -28.83 -24.26 -12.82
N VAL A 251 -29.15 -23.16 -12.12
CA VAL A 251 -30.53 -22.84 -11.72
C VAL A 251 -31.42 -22.72 -12.94
N ALA A 252 -30.97 -22.01 -13.98
CA ALA A 252 -31.74 -21.82 -15.21
C ALA A 252 -32.03 -23.16 -15.90
N HIS A 253 -31.05 -24.07 -15.97
CA HIS A 253 -31.22 -25.39 -16.56
C HIS A 253 -32.22 -26.26 -15.76
N ASP A 254 -32.09 -26.25 -14.44
CA ASP A 254 -32.94 -27.06 -13.56
C ASP A 254 -34.37 -26.54 -13.46
N LEU A 255 -34.59 -25.23 -13.69
CA LEU A 255 -35.92 -24.64 -13.84
C LEU A 255 -36.53 -24.90 -15.23
N HIS A 256 -35.71 -24.97 -16.28
CA HIS A 256 -36.21 -25.20 -17.64
C HIS A 256 -36.94 -26.55 -17.77
N THR A 257 -36.45 -27.58 -17.09
CA THR A 257 -37.05 -28.93 -17.11
C THR A 257 -38.49 -28.98 -16.57
N PRO A 258 -38.79 -28.56 -15.31
CA PRO A 258 -40.15 -28.58 -14.78
C PRO A 258 -41.07 -27.61 -15.53
N VAL A 259 -40.57 -26.44 -15.97
CA VAL A 259 -41.37 -25.50 -16.79
C VAL A 259 -41.73 -26.12 -18.15
N THR A 260 -40.82 -26.86 -18.77
CA THR A 260 -41.11 -27.56 -20.04
C THR A 260 -42.13 -28.68 -19.82
N ARG A 261 -42.08 -29.41 -18.69
CA ARG A 261 -43.10 -30.41 -18.36
C ARG A 261 -44.45 -29.78 -18.12
N LEU A 262 -44.51 -28.71 -17.32
CA LEU A 262 -45.73 -27.93 -17.10
C LEU A 262 -46.39 -27.54 -18.42
N ARG A 263 -45.58 -26.98 -19.34
CA ARG A 263 -46.06 -26.60 -20.67
C ARG A 263 -46.55 -27.82 -21.46
N GLY A 264 -45.82 -28.93 -21.46
CA GLY A 264 -46.20 -30.14 -22.17
C GLY A 264 -47.50 -30.78 -21.66
N MET A 265 -47.68 -30.84 -20.33
CA MET A 265 -48.92 -31.35 -19.71
C MET A 265 -50.12 -30.45 -20.06
N ALA A 266 -49.94 -29.13 -20.02
CA ALA A 266 -50.98 -28.19 -20.43
C ALA A 266 -51.30 -28.28 -21.94
N GLU A 267 -50.29 -28.39 -22.81
CA GLU A 267 -50.47 -28.54 -24.25
C GLU A 267 -51.19 -29.84 -24.61
N GLU A 268 -50.85 -30.95 -23.94
CA GLU A 268 -51.51 -32.25 -24.18
C GLU A 268 -52.97 -32.23 -23.69
N ALA A 269 -53.24 -31.62 -22.53
CA ALA A 269 -54.61 -31.42 -22.03
C ALA A 269 -55.47 -30.55 -22.95
N LEU A 270 -54.88 -29.54 -23.60
CA LEU A 270 -55.56 -28.68 -24.56
C LEU A 270 -55.78 -29.33 -25.93
N ARG A 271 -54.87 -30.23 -26.35
CA ARG A 271 -54.90 -30.87 -27.68
C ARG A 271 -55.71 -32.16 -27.69
N SER A 272 -55.70 -32.89 -26.59
CA SER A 272 -56.57 -34.06 -26.44
C SER A 272 -58.01 -33.58 -26.34
N GLY A 273 -58.92 -34.14 -27.14
CA GLY A 273 -60.37 -34.01 -26.90
C GLY A 273 -60.79 -34.80 -25.66
N ALA A 274 -59.95 -34.80 -24.64
CA ALA A 274 -60.05 -35.55 -23.40
C ALA A 274 -61.30 -35.08 -22.64
N GLY A 275 -62.03 -36.03 -22.05
CA GLY A 275 -63.13 -35.70 -21.15
C GLY A 275 -62.63 -34.96 -19.91
N ASP A 276 -63.57 -34.33 -19.19
CA ASP A 276 -63.29 -33.49 -18.01
C ASP A 276 -62.32 -34.11 -17.00
N GLU A 277 -62.32 -35.44 -16.83
CA GLU A 277 -61.45 -36.14 -15.88
C GLU A 277 -59.96 -36.06 -16.23
N ALA A 278 -59.61 -36.25 -17.50
CA ALA A 278 -58.21 -36.20 -17.94
C ALA A 278 -57.66 -34.76 -17.96
N ILE A 279 -58.53 -33.76 -18.17
CA ILE A 279 -58.18 -32.34 -17.98
C ILE A 279 -57.90 -32.06 -16.49
N ARG A 280 -58.72 -32.62 -15.60
CA ARG A 280 -58.57 -32.46 -14.15
C ARG A 280 -57.27 -33.10 -13.64
N GLU A 281 -56.93 -34.29 -14.12
CA GLU A 281 -55.67 -34.98 -13.81
C GLU A 281 -54.47 -34.15 -14.31
N ALA A 282 -54.49 -33.68 -15.55
CA ALA A 282 -53.41 -32.84 -16.08
C ALA A 282 -53.25 -31.50 -15.33
N LEU A 283 -54.34 -30.89 -14.86
CA LEU A 283 -54.29 -29.70 -14.01
C LEU A 283 -53.72 -30.01 -12.61
N ALA A 284 -54.02 -31.18 -12.05
CA ALA A 284 -53.43 -31.62 -10.78
C ALA A 284 -51.92 -31.81 -10.92
N ASP A 285 -51.46 -32.51 -11.96
CA ASP A 285 -50.04 -32.68 -12.27
C ASP A 285 -49.33 -31.33 -12.48
N CYS A 286 -50.01 -30.38 -13.14
CA CYS A 286 -49.50 -29.03 -13.31
C CYS A 286 -49.39 -28.27 -11.98
N LEU A 287 -50.35 -28.44 -11.07
CA LEU A 287 -50.29 -27.83 -9.75
C LEU A 287 -49.11 -28.39 -8.96
N GLU A 288 -48.92 -29.71 -8.94
CA GLU A 288 -47.81 -30.36 -8.25
C GLU A 288 -46.44 -29.88 -8.75
N GLU A 289 -46.24 -29.84 -10.08
CA GLU A 289 -44.95 -29.40 -10.63
C GLU A 289 -44.73 -27.88 -10.43
N ALA A 290 -45.80 -27.06 -10.38
CA ALA A 290 -45.70 -25.64 -10.02
C ALA A 290 -45.33 -25.42 -8.55
N GLU A 291 -45.96 -26.16 -7.62
CA GLU A 291 -45.62 -26.15 -6.19
C GLU A 291 -44.16 -26.55 -5.97
N ARG A 292 -43.68 -27.55 -6.74
CA ARG A 292 -42.29 -27.97 -6.71
C ARG A 292 -41.32 -26.87 -7.16
N VAL A 293 -41.66 -26.10 -8.20
CA VAL A 293 -40.87 -24.95 -8.64
C VAL A 293 -40.86 -23.84 -7.58
N VAL A 294 -42.00 -23.57 -6.95
CA VAL A 294 -42.09 -22.57 -5.86
C VAL A 294 -41.24 -23.01 -4.66
N ALA A 295 -41.32 -24.27 -4.25
CA ALA A 295 -40.49 -24.81 -3.17
C ALA A 295 -38.99 -24.70 -3.47
N MET A 296 -38.59 -24.95 -4.73
CA MET A 296 -37.22 -24.75 -5.19
C MET A 296 -36.76 -23.30 -5.07
N LEU A 297 -37.58 -22.35 -5.56
CA LEU A 297 -37.26 -20.92 -5.50
C LEU A 297 -37.17 -20.42 -4.05
N ASN A 298 -38.09 -20.84 -3.19
CA ASN A 298 -38.05 -20.50 -1.76
C ASN A 298 -36.78 -21.05 -1.09
N THR A 299 -36.41 -22.30 -1.39
CA THR A 299 -35.17 -22.90 -0.88
C THR A 299 -33.92 -22.13 -1.33
N LEU A 300 -33.88 -21.67 -2.59
CA LEU A 300 -32.79 -20.84 -3.10
C LEU A 300 -32.71 -19.49 -2.40
N MET A 301 -33.86 -18.84 -2.17
CA MET A 301 -33.95 -17.59 -1.41
C MET A 301 -33.47 -17.78 0.03
N ASP A 302 -33.91 -18.86 0.69
CA ASP A 302 -33.49 -19.19 2.05
C ASP A 302 -31.97 -19.37 2.15
N ILE A 303 -31.37 -20.10 1.21
CA ILE A 303 -29.90 -20.27 1.17
C ILE A 303 -29.21 -18.90 0.98
N SER A 304 -29.73 -18.07 0.08
CA SER A 304 -29.15 -16.74 -0.18
C SER A 304 -29.26 -15.80 1.03
N GLU A 305 -30.39 -15.80 1.73
CA GLU A 305 -30.61 -14.99 2.93
C GLU A 305 -29.72 -15.45 4.09
N ALA A 306 -29.51 -16.75 4.25
CA ALA A 306 -28.63 -17.28 5.28
C ALA A 306 -27.15 -16.90 5.04
N GLU A 307 -26.66 -17.05 3.81
CA GLU A 307 -25.27 -16.71 3.46
C GLU A 307 -24.97 -15.21 3.57
N THR A 308 -25.97 -14.36 3.31
CA THR A 308 -25.86 -12.89 3.47
C THR A 308 -26.14 -12.42 4.91
N GLY A 309 -26.50 -13.34 5.81
CA GLY A 309 -26.82 -13.04 7.20
C GLY A 309 -28.13 -12.27 7.40
N THR A 310 -29.01 -12.24 6.40
CA THR A 310 -30.30 -11.54 6.44
C THR A 310 -31.47 -12.45 6.81
N MET A 311 -31.25 -13.77 6.90
CA MET A 311 -32.27 -14.73 7.30
C MET A 311 -32.82 -14.41 8.69
N LYS A 312 -34.13 -14.14 8.76
CA LYS A 312 -34.84 -13.92 10.02
C LYS A 312 -35.34 -15.25 10.56
N LEU A 313 -34.81 -15.67 11.71
CA LEU A 313 -35.25 -16.89 12.40
C LEU A 313 -36.37 -16.58 13.39
N ALA A 314 -37.45 -17.37 13.36
CA ALA A 314 -38.50 -17.33 14.37
C ALA A 314 -38.11 -18.22 15.56
N LEU A 315 -37.25 -17.71 16.45
CA LEU A 315 -36.66 -18.48 17.55
C LEU A 315 -37.68 -18.78 18.66
N GLU A 316 -38.07 -20.04 18.79
CA GLU A 316 -38.91 -20.59 19.87
C GLU A 316 -38.18 -21.70 20.65
N ASN A 317 -38.75 -22.14 21.77
CA ASN A 317 -38.21 -23.28 22.52
C ASN A 317 -38.64 -24.58 21.82
N VAL A 318 -37.67 -25.30 21.26
CA VAL A 318 -37.89 -26.53 20.49
C VAL A 318 -37.35 -27.72 21.27
N ASN A 319 -38.20 -28.72 21.53
CA ASN A 319 -37.78 -30.04 22.01
C ASN A 319 -37.33 -30.89 20.82
N LEU A 320 -36.05 -31.29 20.80
CA LEU A 320 -35.46 -32.08 19.71
C LEU A 320 -36.05 -33.48 19.59
N ARG A 321 -36.44 -34.12 20.70
CA ARG A 321 -37.10 -35.44 20.66
C ARG A 321 -38.37 -35.35 19.84
N ALA A 322 -39.27 -34.45 20.24
CA ALA A 322 -40.56 -34.29 19.59
C ALA A 322 -40.42 -33.92 18.10
N LEU A 323 -39.38 -33.16 17.75
CA LEU A 323 -39.11 -32.79 16.36
C LEU A 323 -38.58 -33.99 15.53
N ILE A 324 -37.68 -34.79 16.10
CA ILE A 324 -37.14 -35.97 15.43
C ILE A 324 -38.22 -37.04 15.28
N ASP A 325 -39.04 -37.26 16.31
CA ASP A 325 -40.14 -38.22 16.27
C ASP A 325 -41.14 -37.86 15.15
N GLU A 326 -41.49 -36.57 14.98
CA GLU A 326 -42.33 -36.08 13.87
C GLU A 326 -41.72 -36.40 12.49
N VAL A 327 -40.40 -36.20 12.33
CA VAL A 327 -39.71 -36.49 11.07
C VAL A 327 -39.63 -37.99 10.81
N VAL A 328 -39.32 -38.79 11.84
CA VAL A 328 -39.21 -40.26 11.70
C VAL A 328 -40.56 -40.89 11.40
N GLU A 329 -41.65 -40.40 12.00
CA GLU A 329 -43.01 -40.83 11.67
C GLU A 329 -43.34 -40.55 10.20
N LEU A 330 -43.02 -39.35 9.70
CA LEU A 330 -43.25 -38.96 8.31
C LEU A 330 -42.48 -39.85 7.31
N TYR A 331 -41.23 -40.17 7.62
CA TYR A 331 -40.35 -40.94 6.74
C TYR A 331 -40.39 -42.46 6.98
N GLY A 332 -41.10 -42.93 8.01
CA GLY A 332 -41.22 -44.35 8.35
C GLY A 332 -41.77 -45.16 7.19
N TYR A 333 -42.87 -44.71 6.58
CA TYR A 333 -43.46 -45.38 5.41
C TYR A 333 -42.51 -45.47 4.21
N VAL A 334 -41.72 -44.41 3.97
CA VAL A 334 -40.76 -44.36 2.85
C VAL A 334 -39.59 -45.32 3.10
N ALA A 335 -39.12 -45.40 4.34
CA ALA A 335 -38.07 -46.32 4.73
C ALA A 335 -38.54 -47.78 4.66
N ASP A 336 -39.75 -48.07 5.14
CA ASP A 336 -40.36 -49.41 5.08
C ASP A 336 -40.57 -49.89 3.64
N ASP A 337 -41.08 -49.03 2.75
CA ASP A 337 -41.25 -49.34 1.32
C ASP A 337 -39.90 -49.68 0.65
N LYS A 338 -38.82 -49.01 1.07
CA LYS A 338 -37.46 -49.27 0.59
C LYS A 338 -36.74 -50.38 1.37
N ASN A 339 -37.37 -50.98 2.38
CA ASN A 339 -36.80 -51.96 3.30
C ASN A 339 -35.51 -51.44 4.00
N VAL A 340 -35.53 -50.21 4.52
CA VAL A 340 -34.44 -49.58 5.28
C VAL A 340 -34.88 -49.39 6.73
N ALA A 341 -34.09 -49.88 7.69
CA ALA A 341 -34.41 -49.75 9.11
C ALA A 341 -34.08 -48.33 9.62
N LEU A 342 -35.07 -47.63 10.18
CA LEU A 342 -34.87 -46.35 10.89
C LEU A 342 -34.76 -46.61 12.39
N SER A 343 -33.72 -46.08 13.03
CA SER A 343 -33.54 -46.15 14.49
C SER A 343 -33.23 -44.78 15.09
N THR A 344 -33.72 -44.54 16.30
CA THR A 344 -33.56 -43.27 17.01
C THR A 344 -33.01 -43.48 18.42
N LYS A 345 -31.96 -42.75 18.79
CA LYS A 345 -31.46 -42.67 20.16
C LYS A 345 -31.35 -41.22 20.59
N VAL A 346 -32.40 -40.76 21.26
CA VAL A 346 -32.41 -39.45 21.91
C VAL A 346 -32.36 -39.71 23.42
N PRO A 347 -31.37 -39.20 24.17
CA PRO A 347 -31.38 -39.25 25.62
C PRO A 347 -32.13 -38.03 26.17
N GLY A 348 -33.22 -38.26 26.93
CA GLY A 348 -33.99 -37.21 27.60
C GLY A 348 -34.72 -36.24 26.65
N ASP A 349 -35.10 -35.07 27.19
CA ASP A 349 -35.72 -33.95 26.48
C ASP A 349 -34.72 -32.81 26.33
N ILE A 350 -34.02 -32.76 25.19
CA ILE A 350 -33.06 -31.70 24.87
C ILE A 350 -33.84 -30.55 24.22
N CYS A 351 -33.89 -29.41 24.89
CA CYS A 351 -34.56 -28.21 24.40
C CYS A 351 -33.53 -27.15 23.98
N LEU A 352 -33.76 -26.49 22.85
CA LEU A 352 -32.95 -25.34 22.40
C LEU A 352 -33.81 -24.22 21.83
N ARG A 353 -33.25 -23.01 21.76
CA ARG A 353 -33.90 -21.88 21.07
C ARG A 353 -33.58 -21.88 19.59
N ALA A 354 -34.55 -22.26 18.77
CA ALA A 354 -34.40 -22.36 17.32
C ALA A 354 -35.73 -22.11 16.59
N ASP A 355 -35.63 -21.95 15.27
CA ASP A 355 -36.78 -21.97 14.39
C ASP A 355 -37.18 -23.43 14.10
N ARG A 356 -38.30 -23.86 14.69
CA ARG A 356 -38.81 -25.24 14.55
C ARG A 356 -39.03 -25.64 13.10
N THR A 357 -39.59 -24.74 12.29
CA THR A 357 -39.92 -25.03 10.89
C THR A 357 -38.65 -25.29 10.09
N ARG A 358 -37.63 -24.44 10.28
CA ARG A 358 -36.33 -24.56 9.63
C ARG A 358 -35.58 -25.81 10.09
N LEU A 359 -35.56 -26.10 11.39
CA LEU A 359 -34.91 -27.32 11.90
C LEU A 359 -35.61 -28.59 11.42
N ARG A 360 -36.95 -28.61 11.34
CA ARG A 360 -37.68 -29.74 10.74
C ARG A 360 -37.22 -29.97 9.30
N GLN A 361 -37.06 -28.90 8.53
CA GLN A 361 -36.60 -28.96 7.14
C GLN A 361 -35.16 -29.49 7.05
N VAL A 362 -34.27 -29.11 7.95
CA VAL A 362 -32.91 -29.65 8.04
C VAL A 362 -32.93 -31.16 8.30
N LEU A 363 -33.67 -31.60 9.31
CA LEU A 363 -33.78 -33.01 9.67
C LEU A 363 -34.40 -33.84 8.56
N ALA A 364 -35.49 -33.35 7.96
CA ALA A 364 -36.13 -33.99 6.81
C ALA A 364 -35.16 -34.17 5.64
N ASN A 365 -34.36 -33.16 5.31
CA ASN A 365 -33.35 -33.27 4.24
C ASN A 365 -32.24 -34.27 4.56
N LEU A 366 -31.79 -34.35 5.82
CA LEU A 366 -30.76 -35.30 6.23
C LEU A 366 -31.29 -36.74 6.22
N VAL A 367 -32.50 -36.97 6.74
CA VAL A 367 -33.14 -38.28 6.78
C VAL A 367 -33.53 -38.76 5.39
N ASP A 368 -34.11 -37.89 4.55
CA ASP A 368 -34.42 -38.20 3.14
C ASP A 368 -33.17 -38.64 2.38
N ASN A 369 -32.07 -37.88 2.51
CA ASN A 369 -30.80 -38.25 1.89
C ASN A 369 -30.28 -39.60 2.41
N ALA A 370 -30.31 -39.82 3.73
CA ALA A 370 -29.86 -41.07 4.33
C ALA A 370 -30.66 -42.27 3.79
N ILE A 371 -31.99 -42.21 3.75
CA ILE A 371 -32.84 -43.28 3.21
C ILE A 371 -32.57 -43.46 1.72
N LYS A 372 -32.48 -42.36 0.96
CA LYS A 372 -32.31 -42.37 -0.50
C LYS A 372 -31.00 -43.01 -0.96
N TYR A 373 -29.90 -42.80 -0.25
CA TYR A 373 -28.59 -43.35 -0.60
C TYR A 373 -28.24 -44.67 0.11
N THR A 374 -29.13 -45.16 0.96
CA THR A 374 -29.03 -46.49 1.57
C THR A 374 -29.70 -47.55 0.70
N PRO A 375 -29.01 -48.63 0.31
CA PRO A 375 -29.62 -49.77 -0.39
C PRO A 375 -30.70 -50.48 0.47
N ALA A 376 -31.58 -51.25 -0.18
CA ALA A 376 -32.56 -52.08 0.53
C ALA A 376 -31.85 -53.08 1.46
N GLY A 377 -32.38 -53.23 2.68
CA GLY A 377 -31.77 -53.99 3.78
C GLY A 377 -30.76 -53.21 4.62
N GLY A 378 -30.52 -51.92 4.32
CA GLY A 378 -29.65 -51.06 5.12
C GLY A 378 -30.34 -50.44 6.35
N CYS A 379 -29.64 -49.53 7.03
CA CYS A 379 -30.13 -48.85 8.22
C CYS A 379 -29.70 -47.37 8.27
N VAL A 380 -30.55 -46.56 8.90
CA VAL A 380 -30.33 -45.16 9.21
C VAL A 380 -30.53 -44.94 10.70
N ASP A 381 -29.49 -44.49 11.38
CA ASP A 381 -29.48 -44.22 12.82
C ASP A 381 -29.45 -42.71 13.08
N ILE A 382 -30.39 -42.22 13.88
CA ILE A 382 -30.44 -40.83 14.33
C ILE A 382 -30.11 -40.80 15.83
N GLU A 383 -29.00 -40.16 16.19
CA GLU A 383 -28.58 -40.03 17.59
C GLU A 383 -28.50 -38.56 17.98
N VAL A 384 -28.92 -38.23 19.20
CA VAL A 384 -28.77 -36.87 19.74
C VAL A 384 -27.93 -36.94 21.00
N SER A 385 -27.03 -35.99 21.19
CA SER A 385 -26.29 -35.84 22.43
C SER A 385 -26.24 -34.39 22.88
N ASP A 386 -26.31 -34.18 24.19
CA ASP A 386 -26.08 -32.89 24.82
C ASP A 386 -24.60 -32.77 25.21
N LYS A 387 -23.91 -31.75 24.70
CA LYS A 387 -22.50 -31.43 25.00
C LYS A 387 -22.38 -30.19 25.90
N GLY A 388 -23.42 -29.85 26.66
CA GLY A 388 -23.47 -28.77 27.65
C GLY A 388 -23.74 -27.39 27.05
N GLN A 389 -23.00 -26.97 26.02
CA GLN A 389 -23.25 -25.69 25.33
C GLN A 389 -23.96 -25.86 23.98
N GLN A 390 -23.95 -27.07 23.43
CA GLN A 390 -24.50 -27.39 22.12
C GLN A 390 -25.19 -28.76 22.15
N ALA A 391 -26.29 -28.87 21.42
CA ALA A 391 -26.87 -30.15 21.04
C ALA A 391 -26.19 -30.64 19.76
N VAL A 392 -25.89 -31.93 19.69
CA VAL A 392 -25.32 -32.58 18.50
C VAL A 392 -26.31 -33.61 18.00
N VAL A 393 -26.79 -33.44 16.78
CA VAL A 393 -27.64 -34.40 16.07
C VAL A 393 -26.79 -35.13 15.04
N LEU A 394 -26.73 -36.45 15.15
CA LEU A 394 -26.00 -37.33 14.27
C LEU A 394 -27.00 -38.10 13.41
N VAL A 395 -26.85 -38.04 12.09
CA VAL A 395 -27.62 -38.86 11.14
C VAL A 395 -26.63 -39.75 10.40
N LYS A 396 -26.68 -41.05 10.68
CA LYS A 396 -25.74 -42.05 10.15
C LYS A 396 -26.48 -43.01 9.23
N ASP A 397 -25.97 -43.21 8.02
CA ASP A 397 -26.41 -44.25 7.11
C ASP A 397 -25.31 -45.30 6.89
N ASN A 398 -25.68 -46.51 6.44
CA ASN A 398 -24.76 -47.55 5.99
C ASN A 398 -24.80 -47.74 4.46
N GLY A 399 -25.10 -46.66 3.73
CA GLY A 399 -25.28 -46.65 2.30
C GLY A 399 -23.98 -46.63 1.49
N VAL A 400 -24.10 -46.13 0.26
CA VAL A 400 -22.99 -46.13 -0.72
C VAL A 400 -21.83 -45.21 -0.35
N GLY A 401 -22.04 -44.27 0.58
CA GLY A 401 -21.07 -43.27 0.98
C GLY A 401 -20.77 -42.23 -0.10
N ILE A 402 -19.89 -41.29 0.22
CA ILE A 402 -19.52 -40.13 -0.58
C ILE A 402 -18.02 -40.22 -0.90
N PRO A 403 -17.59 -40.11 -2.17
CA PRO A 403 -16.19 -40.01 -2.54
C PRO A 403 -15.49 -38.81 -1.88
N ILE A 404 -14.21 -38.96 -1.54
CA ILE A 404 -13.46 -37.94 -0.80
C ILE A 404 -13.27 -36.63 -1.58
N ASP A 405 -13.20 -36.74 -2.90
CA ASP A 405 -13.13 -35.62 -3.86
C ASP A 405 -14.46 -34.89 -4.01
N GLU A 406 -15.58 -35.55 -3.70
CA GLU A 406 -16.92 -34.96 -3.75
C GLU A 406 -17.35 -34.34 -2.40
N MET A 407 -16.79 -34.78 -1.27
CA MET A 407 -17.14 -34.30 0.08
C MET A 407 -17.17 -32.77 0.24
N PRO A 408 -16.21 -31.99 -0.28
CA PRO A 408 -16.28 -30.53 -0.18
C PRO A 408 -17.43 -29.93 -1.01
N ARG A 409 -17.77 -30.61 -2.11
CA ARG A 409 -18.71 -30.13 -3.14
C ARG A 409 -20.16 -30.44 -2.83
N ILE A 410 -20.45 -31.40 -1.96
CA ILE A 410 -21.85 -31.73 -1.56
C ILE A 410 -22.59 -30.56 -0.92
N TRP A 411 -21.84 -29.57 -0.41
CA TRP A 411 -22.37 -28.34 0.18
C TRP A 411 -22.64 -27.24 -0.85
N GLU A 412 -22.15 -27.40 -2.09
CA GLU A 412 -22.39 -26.47 -3.19
C GLU A 412 -23.85 -26.58 -3.65
N ARG A 413 -24.42 -25.43 -4.04
CA ARG A 413 -25.82 -25.37 -4.50
C ARG A 413 -25.96 -26.14 -5.81
N LEU A 414 -27.03 -26.92 -5.94
CA LEU A 414 -27.36 -27.71 -7.12
C LEU A 414 -26.32 -28.79 -7.47
N TYR A 415 -25.35 -29.05 -6.59
CA TYR A 415 -24.36 -30.08 -6.84
C TYR A 415 -24.98 -31.47 -6.70
N ARG A 416 -24.68 -32.32 -7.68
CA ARG A 416 -25.07 -33.74 -7.69
C ARG A 416 -23.90 -34.55 -8.24
N GLY A 417 -23.43 -35.53 -7.47
CA GLY A 417 -22.40 -36.47 -7.93
C GLY A 417 -22.86 -37.26 -9.15
N ASP A 418 -21.95 -37.65 -10.04
CA ASP A 418 -22.31 -38.26 -11.33
C ASP A 418 -23.10 -39.57 -11.18
N LYS A 419 -22.87 -40.33 -10.11
CA LYS A 419 -23.62 -41.55 -9.77
C LYS A 419 -25.02 -41.29 -9.20
N SER A 420 -25.33 -40.06 -8.82
CA SER A 420 -26.60 -39.64 -8.20
C SER A 420 -27.57 -38.96 -9.18
N ARG A 421 -27.19 -38.79 -10.46
CA ARG A 421 -28.01 -38.12 -11.49
C ARG A 421 -29.33 -38.85 -11.78
N SER A 422 -29.39 -40.17 -11.60
CA SER A 422 -30.60 -40.99 -11.78
C SER A 422 -31.63 -40.83 -10.66
N GLN A 423 -31.25 -40.32 -9.49
CA GLN A 423 -32.09 -40.23 -8.31
C GLN A 423 -32.80 -38.86 -8.19
N ARG A 424 -34.13 -38.81 -8.06
CA ARG A 424 -34.92 -37.55 -8.01
C ARG A 424 -34.41 -36.59 -6.91
N GLY A 425 -33.97 -35.38 -7.27
CA GLY A 425 -33.57 -34.34 -6.31
C GLY A 425 -32.85 -33.17 -7.00
N LEU A 426 -32.96 -31.97 -6.42
CA LEU A 426 -32.45 -30.71 -7.01
C LEU A 426 -31.02 -30.37 -6.57
N GLY A 427 -30.38 -31.15 -5.69
CA GLY A 427 -29.05 -30.81 -5.16
C GLY A 427 -29.05 -29.59 -4.22
N LEU A 428 -30.21 -29.17 -3.71
CA LEU A 428 -30.35 -28.02 -2.79
C LEU A 428 -30.42 -28.42 -1.31
N GLY A 429 -30.70 -29.69 -1.01
CA GLY A 429 -30.99 -30.14 0.35
C GLY A 429 -29.81 -29.91 1.32
N LEU A 430 -28.61 -30.36 0.96
CA LEU A 430 -27.43 -30.21 1.82
C LEU A 430 -26.93 -28.77 1.91
N SER A 431 -27.03 -27.98 0.83
CA SER A 431 -26.73 -26.54 0.88
C SER A 431 -27.70 -25.79 1.81
N LEU A 432 -28.98 -26.18 1.84
CA LEU A 432 -29.96 -25.63 2.78
C LEU A 432 -29.63 -26.05 4.22
N VAL A 433 -29.25 -27.31 4.45
CA VAL A 433 -28.82 -27.78 5.78
C VAL A 433 -27.69 -26.90 6.33
N LYS A 434 -26.67 -26.66 5.51
CA LYS A 434 -25.54 -25.79 5.88
C LYS A 434 -25.98 -24.35 6.15
N ALA A 435 -26.78 -23.77 5.26
CA ALA A 435 -27.32 -22.43 5.41
C ALA A 435 -28.12 -22.24 6.72
N VAL A 436 -29.04 -23.16 7.02
CA VAL A 436 -29.87 -23.09 8.23
C VAL A 436 -29.03 -23.34 9.49
N ALA A 437 -28.07 -24.27 9.46
CA ALA A 437 -27.16 -24.49 10.58
C ALA A 437 -26.37 -23.22 10.91
N GLN A 438 -25.80 -22.57 9.89
CA GLN A 438 -25.07 -21.31 10.04
C GLN A 438 -25.96 -20.18 10.55
N ALA A 439 -27.20 -20.06 10.05
CA ALA A 439 -28.15 -19.06 10.55
C ALA A 439 -28.46 -19.25 12.05
N HIS A 440 -28.48 -20.49 12.54
CA HIS A 440 -28.61 -20.82 13.96
C HIS A 440 -27.29 -20.70 14.74
N ARG A 441 -26.21 -20.17 14.13
CA ARG A 441 -24.84 -20.13 14.68
C ARG A 441 -24.31 -21.52 15.07
N GLY A 442 -24.80 -22.53 14.38
CA GLY A 442 -24.34 -23.91 14.45
C GLY A 442 -23.36 -24.25 13.35
N GLU A 443 -22.98 -25.51 13.31
CA GLU A 443 -22.08 -26.08 12.31
C GLU A 443 -22.64 -27.40 11.81
N VAL A 444 -22.31 -27.78 10.58
CA VAL A 444 -22.62 -29.10 10.04
C VAL A 444 -21.38 -29.69 9.39
N GLU A 445 -21.11 -30.94 9.71
CA GLU A 445 -19.98 -31.71 9.19
C GLU A 445 -20.47 -33.02 8.55
N VAL A 446 -19.62 -33.57 7.68
CA VAL A 446 -19.83 -34.88 7.08
C VAL A 446 -18.56 -35.72 7.21
N SER A 447 -18.73 -36.97 7.59
CA SER A 447 -17.70 -38.00 7.53
C SER A 447 -18.26 -39.17 6.74
N SER A 448 -17.62 -39.55 5.65
CA SER A 448 -18.08 -40.66 4.81
C SER A 448 -16.90 -41.42 4.21
N ASN A 449 -17.09 -42.72 4.01
CA ASN A 449 -16.17 -43.57 3.28
C ASN A 449 -16.95 -44.27 2.15
N PRO A 450 -16.40 -44.36 0.92
CA PRO A 450 -17.04 -45.12 -0.15
C PRO A 450 -17.36 -46.55 0.28
N GLY A 451 -18.63 -46.94 0.20
CA GLY A 451 -19.13 -48.26 0.61
C GLY A 451 -19.31 -48.48 2.11
N GLY A 452 -19.05 -47.47 2.95
CA GLY A 452 -19.21 -47.51 4.41
C GLY A 452 -20.28 -46.59 4.97
N GLY A 453 -21.10 -45.98 4.11
CA GLY A 453 -22.13 -45.01 4.47
C GLY A 453 -21.60 -43.60 4.79
N SER A 454 -22.49 -42.75 5.30
CA SER A 454 -22.20 -41.36 5.64
C SER A 454 -22.70 -41.03 7.05
N LEU A 455 -21.97 -40.16 7.73
CA LEU A 455 -22.33 -39.58 9.02
C LEU A 455 -22.40 -38.08 8.87
N PHE A 456 -23.60 -37.52 9.01
CA PHE A 456 -23.83 -36.08 9.11
C PHE A 456 -23.94 -35.67 10.57
N SER A 457 -23.13 -34.70 10.98
CA SER A 457 -23.09 -34.18 12.35
C SER A 457 -23.55 -32.73 12.35
N LEU A 458 -24.68 -32.45 12.97
CA LEU A 458 -25.25 -31.12 13.12
C LEU A 458 -25.06 -30.62 14.56
N TYR A 459 -24.33 -29.53 14.72
CA TYR A 459 -24.03 -28.90 16.01
C TYR A 459 -24.87 -27.63 16.16
N LEU A 460 -25.72 -27.56 17.18
CA LEU A 460 -26.63 -26.43 17.42
C LEU A 460 -26.43 -25.87 18.83
N PRO A 461 -26.30 -24.54 19.02
CA PRO A 461 -26.23 -23.96 20.36
C PRO A 461 -27.55 -24.14 21.12
N LEU A 462 -27.48 -24.55 22.40
CA LEU A 462 -28.68 -24.67 23.24
C LEU A 462 -29.33 -23.31 23.52
N THR A 463 -28.49 -22.28 23.68
CA THR A 463 -28.91 -20.88 23.80
C THR A 463 -28.11 -20.04 22.80
N PRO A 464 -28.75 -19.34 21.85
CA PRO A 464 -28.03 -18.42 20.98
C PRO A 464 -27.48 -17.27 21.82
N ALA A 465 -26.18 -16.99 21.72
CA ALA A 465 -25.58 -15.81 22.36
C ALA A 465 -26.27 -14.55 21.84
N VAL A 466 -26.71 -13.66 22.76
CA VAL A 466 -27.41 -12.40 22.44
C VAL A 466 -26.59 -11.56 21.47
#